data_AF-A0AAD5WZP4-F1
#
_entry.id   AF-A0AAD5WZP4-F1
#
_cell.length_a   1.000
_cell.length_b   1.000
_cell.length_c   1.000
_cell.angle_alpha   90.00
_cell.angle_beta   90.00
_cell.angle_gamma   90.00
#
_symmetry.space_group_name_H-M   'P 1'
#
loop_
_entity.id
_entity.type
_entity.pdbx_description
1 polymer ?
#
loop_
_entity_poly.entity_id
_entity_poly.type
_entity_poly.pdbx_seq_one_letter_code
_entity_poly.pdbx_strand_id
1 'polypeptide(L)'
;MGPKDHDADYTPLSVTQNNDRESTDDLPHFNSSKSTSQPSLMKPLLFLGMCFQSVMGNKARRYPRTTMVGSILAIVSVMAFFWLWMSTTPSTTPSSPPSSPPPSSHPVKDLSLEVVDERIHHPALQCMQRHTGADIYHDKYYTHLKCWNEFRLNESRKLWDDVASSPATSLRYFNLPQSEWQSFDLVPETYSCDGRHMSRIGPAYPKDGGKWLCKDKMPPSTDKSCIVFSIGSANDFSFEEAIHEVAPNCSIHTFDCTGDFKNNVTTYHPWCIGAKDEVVESFTNDYQKMGKKSVFKKWDSIMEALKLPKVHLLKMDIEFFEWQVIPILEYTTKPDSLPDQILLEVHYDHRTAAHAKSTDKFIVPPDVGTNSAKTTVELMRVLDRLGYRVARVERNWFGSCCAELVLIRDLTIGRG
;
A
#
# COMPACT_ATOMS: atom_id res chain seq x y z
N MET A 1 39.89 -31.47 26.87
CA MET A 1 39.54 -30.99 28.22
C MET A 1 38.46 -29.95 28.04
N GLY A 2 37.21 -30.33 28.31
CA GLY A 2 36.01 -29.60 27.90
C GLY A 2 35.73 -28.35 28.76
N PRO A 3 34.88 -27.44 28.27
CA PRO A 3 34.39 -26.31 29.05
C PRO A 3 33.20 -26.75 29.92
N LYS A 4 33.12 -26.16 31.11
CA LYS A 4 32.12 -26.41 32.14
C LYS A 4 30.82 -25.67 31.82
N ASP A 5 29.72 -26.41 31.87
CA ASP A 5 28.35 -25.92 31.87
C ASP A 5 28.03 -25.18 33.18
N HIS A 6 27.36 -24.03 33.05
CA HIS A 6 26.71 -23.32 34.15
C HIS A 6 25.20 -23.42 33.91
N ASP A 7 24.56 -24.38 34.56
CA ASP A 7 23.11 -24.46 34.68
C ASP A 7 22.64 -23.48 35.76
N ALA A 8 21.72 -22.59 35.38
CA ALA A 8 20.99 -21.72 36.29
C ALA A 8 19.59 -22.30 36.52
N ASP A 9 19.31 -22.64 37.78
CA ASP A 9 18.02 -23.07 38.31
C ASP A 9 16.91 -22.04 38.01
N TYR A 10 15.84 -22.50 37.36
CA TYR A 10 14.59 -21.76 37.20
C TYR A 10 13.52 -22.42 38.08
N THR A 11 13.14 -21.76 39.18
CA THR A 11 11.99 -22.14 40.01
C THR A 11 10.74 -21.42 39.52
N PRO A 12 9.59 -22.10 39.33
CA PRO A 12 8.35 -21.42 38.96
C PRO A 12 7.65 -20.85 40.20
N LEU A 13 7.32 -19.55 40.15
CA LEU A 13 6.44 -18.88 41.09
C LEU A 13 4.98 -19.32 40.86
N SER A 14 4.36 -19.82 41.92
CA SER A 14 2.93 -20.14 42.00
C SER A 14 2.06 -18.89 41.98
N VAL A 15 1.19 -18.77 40.97
CA VAL A 15 0.15 -17.75 40.90
C VAL A 15 -1.09 -18.22 41.66
N THR A 16 -1.43 -17.49 42.73
CA THR A 16 -2.70 -17.63 43.45
C THR A 16 -3.83 -16.97 42.64
N GLN A 17 -4.86 -17.76 42.33
CA GLN A 17 -6.13 -17.28 41.76
C GLN A 17 -6.97 -16.66 42.88
N ASN A 18 -7.23 -15.35 42.79
CA ASN A 18 -8.34 -14.72 43.51
C ASN A 18 -9.51 -14.54 42.54
N ASN A 19 -10.58 -15.28 42.83
CA ASN A 19 -11.90 -15.09 42.28
C ASN A 19 -12.57 -13.92 43.01
N ASP A 20 -12.85 -12.82 42.32
CA ASP A 20 -13.84 -11.87 42.79
C ASP A 20 -14.86 -11.57 41.70
N ARG A 21 -16.12 -11.78 42.10
CA ARG A 21 -17.37 -11.51 41.40
C ARG A 21 -17.64 -10.00 41.37
N GLU A 22 -17.88 -9.45 40.19
CA GLU A 22 -18.67 -8.23 39.99
C GLU A 22 -19.66 -8.52 38.85
N SER A 23 -20.96 -8.62 39.16
CA SER A 23 -21.91 -7.50 39.22
C SER A 23 -22.32 -7.05 37.81
N THR A 24 -23.32 -7.74 37.26
CA THR A 24 -24.04 -7.37 36.05
C THR A 24 -25.12 -6.35 36.40
N ASP A 25 -25.03 -5.13 35.88
CA ASP A 25 -26.16 -4.20 35.77
C ASP A 25 -26.09 -3.38 34.48
N ASP A 26 -27.25 -3.35 33.80
CA ASP A 26 -27.85 -2.28 32.99
C ASP A 26 -27.20 -1.82 31.66
N LEU A 27 -27.69 -2.42 30.57
CA LEU A 27 -27.70 -1.84 29.22
C LEU A 27 -29.05 -1.14 28.95
N PRO A 28 -29.09 0.14 28.53
CA PRO A 28 -30.31 0.77 28.08
C PRO A 28 -30.61 0.49 26.59
N HIS A 29 -31.87 0.14 26.34
CA HIS A 29 -32.51 0.05 25.03
C HIS A 29 -32.35 1.35 24.20
N PHE A 30 -31.82 1.23 22.98
CA PHE A 30 -31.83 2.30 21.98
C PHE A 30 -33.03 2.14 21.03
N ASN A 31 -33.97 3.08 21.12
CA ASN A 31 -35.11 3.20 20.21
C ASN A 31 -34.70 3.86 18.90
N SER A 32 -34.93 3.17 17.78
CA SER A 32 -34.79 3.71 16.43
C SER A 32 -36.09 4.36 15.96
N SER A 33 -36.09 5.68 15.78
CA SER A 33 -36.91 6.34 14.75
C SER A 33 -36.58 7.82 14.68
N LYS A 34 -36.07 8.29 13.53
CA LYS A 34 -36.59 9.49 12.87
C LYS A 34 -36.05 9.61 11.46
N SER A 35 -37.01 9.55 10.54
CA SER A 35 -36.98 9.95 9.16
C SER A 35 -36.65 11.44 9.03
N THR A 36 -35.73 11.78 8.12
CA THR A 36 -35.53 13.14 7.62
C THR A 36 -35.22 13.12 6.12
N SER A 37 -36.26 13.51 5.36
CA SER A 37 -36.26 14.35 4.16
C SER A 37 -34.99 14.45 3.29
N GLN A 38 -35.12 13.99 2.05
CA GLN A 38 -34.27 14.38 0.91
C GLN A 38 -34.36 15.89 0.60
N PRO A 39 -33.28 16.53 0.14
CA PRO A 39 -33.36 17.73 -0.68
C PRO A 39 -33.07 17.45 -2.15
N SER A 40 -33.72 18.30 -2.94
CA SER A 40 -33.86 18.39 -4.38
C SER A 40 -32.59 18.50 -5.22
N LEU A 41 -32.69 17.89 -6.40
CA LEU A 41 -31.92 18.08 -7.63
C LEU A 41 -31.64 19.57 -7.95
N MET A 42 -30.37 19.96 -8.08
CA MET A 42 -29.94 21.17 -8.79
C MET A 42 -28.90 20.84 -9.87
N LYS A 43 -29.03 21.55 -10.99
CA LYS A 43 -28.42 21.32 -12.31
C LYS A 43 -26.91 21.64 -12.36
N PRO A 44 -26.13 21.01 -13.27
CA PRO A 44 -24.71 21.28 -13.46
C PRO A 44 -24.50 22.38 -14.51
N LEU A 45 -23.90 23.50 -14.11
CA LEU A 45 -23.40 24.54 -15.01
C LEU A 45 -22.35 25.35 -14.26
N LEU A 46 -21.17 24.77 -14.02
CA LEU A 46 -19.92 25.43 -13.59
C LEU A 46 -18.83 24.38 -13.31
N PHE A 47 -18.39 23.61 -14.32
CA PHE A 47 -17.23 22.73 -14.17
C PHE A 47 -16.44 22.65 -15.48
N LEU A 48 -15.73 23.73 -15.78
CA LEU A 48 -14.66 23.80 -16.78
C LEU A 48 -13.77 24.99 -16.40
N GLY A 49 -13.03 24.85 -15.30
CA GLY A 49 -12.22 25.95 -14.77
C GLY A 49 -11.20 25.59 -13.70
N MET A 50 -10.95 24.31 -13.41
CA MET A 50 -9.99 23.89 -12.39
C MET A 50 -9.24 22.63 -12.81
N CYS A 51 -8.38 22.76 -13.83
CA CYS A 51 -7.30 21.80 -14.08
C CYS A 51 -6.01 22.45 -14.61
N PHE A 52 -5.89 23.79 -14.52
CA PHE A 52 -4.75 24.54 -15.07
C PHE A 52 -3.93 25.33 -14.03
N GLN A 53 -4.27 25.26 -12.75
CA GLN A 53 -3.56 26.02 -11.70
C GLN A 53 -2.38 25.30 -11.04
N SER A 54 -2.17 24.00 -11.27
CA SER A 54 -1.05 23.26 -10.64
C SER A 54 0.28 23.29 -11.42
N VAL A 55 0.34 23.92 -12.60
CA VAL A 55 1.57 23.97 -13.45
C VAL A 55 2.09 25.40 -13.69
N MET A 56 1.42 26.44 -13.18
CA MET A 56 1.85 27.85 -13.37
C MET A 56 1.97 28.66 -12.07
N GLY A 57 1.91 28.02 -10.91
CA GLY A 57 2.09 28.68 -9.61
C GLY A 57 3.55 28.80 -9.19
N ASN A 58 4.40 29.55 -9.93
CA ASN A 58 5.58 30.26 -9.40
C ASN A 58 6.46 31.00 -10.44
N LYS A 59 6.04 31.14 -11.70
CA LYS A 59 6.75 31.99 -12.68
C LYS A 59 5.97 33.27 -12.98
N ALA A 60 5.83 34.13 -11.98
CA ALA A 60 5.27 35.47 -12.15
C ALA A 60 6.11 36.53 -11.44
N ARG A 61 7.41 36.59 -11.75
CA ARG A 61 8.23 37.81 -11.61
C ARG A 61 9.27 37.84 -12.73
N ARG A 62 9.17 38.87 -13.59
CA ARG A 62 10.02 39.24 -14.74
C ARG A 62 9.68 38.58 -16.09
N TYR A 63 8.69 39.14 -16.79
CA TYR A 63 8.74 39.32 -18.25
C TYR A 63 8.11 40.69 -18.62
N PRO A 64 8.65 41.41 -19.64
CA PRO A 64 8.17 42.73 -20.04
C PRO A 64 6.79 42.69 -20.73
N ARG A 65 6.04 43.79 -20.59
CA ARG A 65 4.61 43.98 -20.90
C ARG A 65 4.17 43.86 -22.38
N THR A 66 4.97 43.33 -23.30
CA THR A 66 4.69 43.45 -24.76
C THR A 66 4.09 42.23 -25.45
N THR A 67 3.78 41.12 -24.76
CA THR A 67 3.23 39.90 -25.42
C THR A 67 1.80 39.52 -25.02
N MET A 68 1.08 40.36 -24.27
CA MET A 68 -0.25 40.00 -23.75
C MET A 68 -1.39 40.03 -24.80
N VAL A 69 -1.18 40.61 -25.98
CA VAL A 69 -2.21 40.71 -27.03
C VAL A 69 -2.33 39.41 -27.85
N GLY A 70 -1.24 38.66 -28.01
CA GLY A 70 -1.23 37.41 -28.79
C GLY A 70 -2.02 36.27 -28.14
N SER A 71 -1.96 36.16 -26.81
CA SER A 71 -2.61 35.07 -26.08
C SER A 71 -4.13 35.20 -25.99
N ILE A 72 -4.67 36.43 -26.03
CA ILE A 72 -6.11 36.66 -26.01
C ILE A 72 -6.74 36.29 -27.36
N LEU A 73 -6.06 36.58 -28.47
CA LEU A 73 -6.52 36.20 -29.82
C LEU A 73 -6.53 34.68 -30.04
N ALA A 74 -5.58 33.94 -29.46
CA ALA A 74 -5.56 32.48 -29.55
C ALA A 74 -6.74 31.83 -28.79
N ILE A 75 -7.10 32.34 -27.60
CA ILE A 75 -8.22 31.81 -26.80
C ILE A 75 -9.56 32.09 -27.49
N VAL A 76 -9.72 33.28 -28.09
CA VAL A 76 -10.95 33.64 -28.82
C VAL A 76 -11.11 32.76 -30.08
N SER A 77 -10.03 32.46 -30.80
CA SER A 77 -10.08 31.55 -31.95
C SER A 77 -10.46 30.10 -31.59
N VAL A 78 -9.95 29.59 -30.46
CA VAL A 78 -10.30 28.23 -30.00
C VAL A 78 -11.76 28.15 -29.58
N MET A 79 -12.29 29.17 -28.89
CA MET A 79 -13.71 29.21 -28.52
C MET A 79 -14.63 29.39 -29.72
N ALA A 80 -14.24 30.19 -30.73
CA ALA A 80 -15.00 30.34 -31.97
C ALA A 80 -15.06 29.03 -32.77
N PHE A 81 -13.97 28.26 -32.84
CA PHE A 81 -13.95 26.94 -33.49
C PHE A 81 -14.82 25.93 -32.75
N PHE A 82 -14.80 25.93 -31.41
CA PHE A 82 -15.62 25.02 -30.62
C PHE A 82 -17.12 25.32 -30.76
N TRP A 83 -17.48 26.61 -30.86
CA TRP A 83 -18.86 27.04 -31.07
C TRP A 83 -19.36 26.73 -32.49
N LEU A 84 -18.50 26.86 -33.52
CA LEU A 84 -18.83 26.46 -34.90
C LEU A 84 -18.98 24.93 -35.04
N TRP A 85 -18.19 24.16 -34.29
CA TRP A 85 -18.29 22.70 -34.28
C TRP A 85 -19.56 22.20 -33.57
N MET A 86 -19.96 22.85 -32.47
CA MET A 86 -21.20 22.49 -31.77
C MET A 86 -22.47 22.96 -32.49
N SER A 87 -22.39 23.92 -33.41
CA SER A 87 -23.54 24.42 -34.18
C SER A 87 -23.78 23.70 -35.51
N THR A 88 -22.90 22.79 -35.91
CA THR A 88 -22.99 22.05 -37.19
C THR A 88 -23.32 20.56 -37.04
N THR A 89 -23.61 20.08 -35.83
CA THR A 89 -24.08 18.69 -35.63
C THR A 89 -25.56 18.58 -36.05
N PRO A 90 -25.88 17.77 -37.08
CA PRO A 90 -27.28 17.54 -37.45
C PRO A 90 -27.98 16.83 -36.29
N SER A 91 -29.16 17.31 -35.90
CA SER A 91 -30.00 16.62 -34.93
C SER A 91 -30.46 15.28 -35.52
N THR A 92 -29.74 14.21 -35.23
CA THR A 92 -30.21 12.86 -35.50
C THR A 92 -31.35 12.56 -34.54
N THR A 93 -32.58 12.60 -35.06
CA THR A 93 -33.75 12.05 -34.39
C THR A 93 -33.45 10.61 -33.99
N PRO A 94 -33.66 10.20 -32.72
CA PRO A 94 -33.37 8.85 -32.29
C PRO A 94 -34.31 7.90 -33.04
N SER A 95 -33.75 7.09 -33.93
CA SER A 95 -34.45 5.95 -34.49
C SER A 95 -34.86 5.03 -33.36
N SER A 96 -36.13 4.61 -33.39
CA SER A 96 -36.70 3.64 -32.47
C SER A 96 -35.77 2.44 -32.27
N PRO A 97 -35.62 1.93 -31.04
CA PRO A 97 -34.75 0.81 -30.75
C PRO A 97 -35.14 -0.38 -31.62
N PRO A 98 -34.16 -1.11 -32.21
CA PRO A 98 -34.46 -2.32 -32.96
C PRO A 98 -35.20 -3.29 -32.06
N SER A 99 -36.30 -3.85 -32.57
CA SER A 99 -37.05 -4.91 -31.92
C SER A 99 -36.10 -6.02 -31.46
N SER A 100 -36.20 -6.40 -30.19
CA SER A 100 -35.44 -7.47 -29.58
C SER A 100 -35.46 -8.71 -30.47
N PRO A 101 -34.29 -9.34 -30.75
CA PRO A 101 -34.27 -10.60 -31.45
C PRO A 101 -35.06 -11.64 -30.64
N PRO A 102 -35.80 -12.55 -31.29
CA PRO A 102 -36.49 -13.62 -30.61
C PRO A 102 -35.47 -14.44 -29.79
N PRO A 103 -35.84 -14.90 -28.59
CA PRO A 103 -34.93 -15.65 -27.72
C PRO A 103 -34.39 -16.85 -28.51
N SER A 104 -33.07 -16.88 -28.70
CA SER A 104 -32.44 -18.01 -29.36
C SER A 104 -32.60 -19.22 -28.44
N SER A 105 -33.37 -20.20 -28.91
CA SER A 105 -33.51 -21.50 -28.27
C SER A 105 -32.23 -22.30 -28.50
N HIS A 106 -31.11 -21.84 -27.95
CA HIS A 106 -29.97 -22.73 -27.76
C HIS A 106 -30.32 -23.63 -26.59
N PRO A 107 -30.31 -24.97 -26.76
CA PRO A 107 -30.42 -25.86 -25.61
C PRO A 107 -29.28 -25.50 -24.67
N VAL A 108 -29.64 -25.00 -23.48
CA VAL A 108 -28.72 -24.96 -22.35
C VAL A 108 -28.30 -26.40 -22.18
N LYS A 109 -27.09 -26.74 -22.67
CA LYS A 109 -26.46 -27.99 -22.31
C LYS A 109 -26.48 -27.99 -20.79
N ASP A 110 -27.23 -28.95 -20.26
CA ASP A 110 -27.29 -29.25 -18.85
C ASP A 110 -25.84 -29.27 -18.37
N LEU A 111 -25.42 -28.20 -17.70
CA LEU A 111 -24.21 -28.17 -16.93
C LEU A 111 -24.54 -29.03 -15.72
N SER A 112 -24.61 -30.34 -15.96
CA SER A 112 -24.41 -31.31 -14.90
C SER A 112 -23.09 -30.87 -14.28
N LEU A 113 -23.18 -30.25 -13.09
CA LEU A 113 -22.03 -30.06 -12.23
C LEU A 113 -21.40 -31.45 -12.15
N GLU A 114 -20.32 -31.67 -12.91
CA GLU A 114 -19.45 -32.80 -12.66
C GLU A 114 -19.13 -32.68 -11.18
N VAL A 115 -19.53 -33.68 -10.42
CA VAL A 115 -19.26 -33.79 -9.00
C VAL A 115 -17.75 -33.55 -8.87
N VAL A 116 -17.39 -32.35 -8.41
CA VAL A 116 -16.01 -31.98 -8.16
C VAL A 116 -15.49 -33.06 -7.23
N ASP A 117 -14.50 -33.83 -7.71
CA ASP A 117 -14.00 -35.02 -7.04
C ASP A 117 -13.80 -34.72 -5.55
N GLU A 118 -14.58 -35.35 -4.68
CA GLU A 118 -14.53 -35.17 -3.22
C GLU A 118 -13.14 -35.49 -2.64
N ARG A 119 -12.23 -36.07 -3.45
CA ARG A 119 -10.83 -36.34 -3.11
C ARG A 119 -9.88 -35.16 -3.31
N ILE A 120 -10.33 -34.02 -3.83
CA ILE A 120 -9.58 -32.77 -3.66
C ILE A 120 -9.83 -32.28 -2.23
N HIS A 121 -9.25 -33.00 -1.26
CA HIS A 121 -9.14 -32.55 0.11
C HIS A 121 -8.28 -31.29 0.12
N HIS A 122 -8.94 -30.15 0.02
CA HIS A 122 -8.30 -28.85 0.02
C HIS A 122 -7.43 -28.74 1.30
N PRO A 123 -6.12 -28.44 1.22
CA PRO A 123 -5.26 -28.40 2.40
C PRO A 123 -5.78 -27.48 3.52
N ALA A 124 -6.47 -26.39 3.16
CA ALA A 124 -7.17 -25.54 4.14
C ALA A 124 -8.29 -26.30 4.89
N LEU A 125 -9.08 -27.15 4.22
CA LEU A 125 -10.10 -27.99 4.85
C LEU A 125 -9.46 -29.01 5.80
N GLN A 126 -8.35 -29.63 5.42
CA GLN A 126 -7.62 -30.54 6.32
C GLN A 126 -7.06 -29.81 7.54
N CYS A 127 -6.56 -28.59 7.36
CA CYS A 127 -6.15 -27.72 8.46
C CYS A 127 -7.35 -27.43 9.40
N MET A 128 -8.47 -26.95 8.85
CA MET A 128 -9.68 -26.66 9.64
C MET A 128 -10.20 -27.91 10.37
N GLN A 129 -10.26 -29.06 9.70
CA GLN A 129 -10.71 -30.34 10.27
C GLN A 129 -9.89 -30.76 11.49
N ARG A 130 -8.55 -30.60 11.45
CA ARG A 130 -7.67 -30.88 12.60
C ARG A 130 -7.98 -30.04 13.84
N HIS A 131 -8.65 -28.90 13.66
CA HIS A 131 -8.99 -27.97 14.74
C HIS A 131 -10.48 -27.99 15.12
N THR A 132 -11.31 -28.86 14.52
CA THR A 132 -12.75 -28.92 14.80
C THR A 132 -13.11 -29.31 16.25
N GLY A 133 -12.18 -29.91 16.98
CA GLY A 133 -12.31 -30.28 18.40
C GLY A 133 -11.97 -29.18 19.42
N ALA A 134 -11.61 -27.97 19.00
CA ALA A 134 -11.37 -26.85 19.93
C ALA A 134 -12.72 -26.26 20.41
N ASP A 135 -13.02 -26.37 21.70
CA ASP A 135 -14.37 -26.14 22.26
C ASP A 135 -14.81 -24.67 22.41
N ILE A 136 -14.12 -23.69 21.78
CA ILE A 136 -14.44 -22.27 21.94
C ILE A 136 -14.70 -21.62 20.57
N TYR A 137 -15.90 -21.06 20.37
CA TYR A 137 -16.35 -20.44 19.13
C TYR A 137 -15.40 -19.34 18.61
N HIS A 138 -14.74 -18.61 19.51
CA HIS A 138 -13.78 -17.56 19.17
C HIS A 138 -12.46 -18.14 18.62
N ASP A 139 -11.99 -19.24 19.18
CA ASP A 139 -10.76 -19.91 18.76
C ASP A 139 -10.91 -20.53 17.35
N LYS A 140 -12.12 -21.01 17.03
CA LYS A 140 -12.45 -21.54 15.70
C LYS A 140 -12.30 -20.50 14.59
N TYR A 141 -12.75 -19.25 14.80
CA TYR A 141 -12.65 -18.21 13.77
C TYR A 141 -11.19 -17.88 13.44
N TYR A 142 -10.36 -17.61 14.44
CA TYR A 142 -8.95 -17.31 14.23
C TYR A 142 -8.20 -18.49 13.63
N THR A 143 -8.52 -19.71 14.05
CA THR A 143 -7.92 -20.92 13.51
C THR A 143 -8.28 -21.12 12.04
N HIS A 144 -9.55 -20.92 11.66
CA HIS A 144 -9.96 -20.99 10.26
C HIS A 144 -9.26 -19.92 9.41
N LEU A 145 -9.14 -18.70 9.93
CA LEU A 145 -8.44 -17.61 9.26
C LEU A 145 -6.97 -17.93 9.05
N LYS A 146 -6.31 -18.48 10.07
CA LYS A 146 -4.92 -18.95 9.99
C LYS A 146 -4.75 -20.02 8.92
N CYS A 147 -5.60 -21.05 8.92
CA CYS A 147 -5.59 -22.10 7.90
C CYS A 147 -5.76 -21.55 6.47
N TRP A 148 -6.66 -20.58 6.29
CA TRP A 148 -6.87 -19.93 5.00
C TRP A 148 -5.70 -19.04 4.58
N ASN A 149 -5.09 -18.30 5.50
CA ASN A 149 -3.91 -17.47 5.23
C ASN A 149 -2.71 -18.33 4.82
N GLU A 150 -2.44 -19.42 5.56
CA GLU A 150 -1.38 -20.36 5.23
C GLU A 150 -1.58 -21.01 3.86
N PHE A 151 -2.81 -21.43 3.55
CA PHE A 151 -3.14 -21.97 2.23
C PHE A 151 -2.87 -20.94 1.13
N ARG A 152 -3.41 -19.72 1.25
CA ARG A 152 -3.21 -18.65 0.25
C ARG A 152 -1.73 -18.34 0.06
N LEU A 153 -0.97 -18.24 1.15
CA LEU A 153 0.47 -18.01 1.10
C LEU A 153 1.20 -19.12 0.32
N ASN A 154 0.86 -20.38 0.57
CA ASN A 154 1.50 -21.50 -0.12
C ASN A 154 1.16 -21.54 -1.61
N GLU A 155 -0.08 -21.24 -2.00
CA GLU A 155 -0.45 -21.13 -3.41
C GLU A 155 0.22 -19.94 -4.09
N SER A 156 0.33 -18.80 -3.40
CA SER A 156 1.08 -17.63 -3.90
C SER A 156 2.55 -17.98 -4.15
N ARG A 157 3.20 -18.69 -3.23
CA ARG A 157 4.61 -19.12 -3.41
C ARG A 157 4.79 -20.01 -4.63
N LYS A 158 3.88 -20.96 -4.88
CA LYS A 158 3.92 -21.79 -6.09
C LYS A 158 3.77 -20.94 -7.36
N LEU A 159 2.80 -20.02 -7.37
CA LEU A 159 2.61 -19.08 -8.48
C LEU A 159 3.87 -18.24 -8.72
N TRP A 160 4.51 -17.75 -7.64
CA TRP A 160 5.76 -16.99 -7.72
C TRP A 160 6.90 -17.83 -8.31
N ASP A 161 7.02 -19.11 -7.93
CA ASP A 161 7.98 -20.04 -8.51
C ASP A 161 7.75 -20.29 -10.00
N ASP A 162 6.49 -20.45 -10.40
CA ASP A 162 6.10 -20.61 -11.81
C ASP A 162 6.41 -19.35 -12.63
N VAL A 163 6.11 -18.15 -12.10
CA VAL A 163 6.42 -16.89 -12.78
C VAL A 163 7.93 -16.67 -12.91
N ALA A 164 8.69 -16.97 -11.86
CA ALA A 164 10.14 -16.82 -11.89
C ALA A 164 10.79 -17.75 -12.92
N SER A 165 10.32 -19.00 -13.00
CA SER A 165 10.84 -20.01 -13.92
C SER A 165 10.32 -19.86 -15.37
N SER A 166 9.21 -19.14 -15.56
CA SER A 166 8.59 -18.93 -16.87
C SER A 166 9.46 -18.12 -17.84
N PRO A 167 9.42 -18.45 -19.16
CA PRO A 167 10.07 -17.64 -20.19
C PRO A 167 9.33 -16.30 -20.37
N ALA A 168 10.06 -15.25 -20.73
CA ALA A 168 9.50 -13.90 -20.90
C ALA A 168 8.31 -13.83 -21.87
N THR A 169 8.29 -14.70 -22.88
CA THR A 169 7.19 -14.82 -23.85
C THR A 169 5.87 -15.22 -23.22
N SER A 170 5.91 -16.07 -22.18
CA SER A 170 4.70 -16.50 -21.44
C SER A 170 4.18 -15.42 -20.49
N LEU A 171 5.05 -14.46 -20.12
CA LEU A 171 4.73 -13.34 -19.23
C LEU A 171 4.34 -12.08 -20.00
N ARG A 172 4.10 -12.17 -21.32
CA ARG A 172 3.79 -11.01 -22.17
C ARG A 172 2.59 -10.21 -21.68
N TYR A 173 1.58 -10.86 -21.11
CA TYR A 173 0.39 -10.20 -20.56
C TYR A 173 0.73 -9.15 -19.49
N PHE A 174 1.73 -9.43 -18.66
CA PHE A 174 2.17 -8.55 -17.58
C PHE A 174 3.12 -7.43 -18.03
N ASN A 175 3.59 -7.48 -19.29
CA ASN A 175 4.63 -6.58 -19.81
C ASN A 175 4.09 -5.60 -20.88
N LEU A 176 2.77 -5.49 -21.03
CA LEU A 176 2.18 -4.52 -21.95
C LEU A 176 2.22 -3.11 -21.34
N PRO A 177 2.43 -2.05 -22.14
CA PRO A 177 2.46 -0.66 -21.64
C PRO A 177 1.17 -0.20 -20.96
N GLN A 178 0.02 -0.81 -21.32
CA GLN A 178 -1.28 -0.52 -20.70
C GLN A 178 -1.57 -1.44 -19.50
N SER A 179 -0.61 -2.32 -19.15
CA SER A 179 -0.80 -3.39 -18.17
C SER A 179 -0.06 -3.21 -16.86
N GLU A 180 0.26 -1.97 -16.50
CA GLU A 180 1.04 -1.67 -15.28
C GLU A 180 0.37 -2.24 -14.00
N TRP A 181 -0.95 -2.45 -14.01
CA TRP A 181 -1.69 -3.09 -12.92
C TRP A 181 -1.57 -4.61 -12.85
N GLN A 182 -1.37 -5.25 -14.00
CA GLN A 182 -1.53 -6.69 -14.14
C GLN A 182 -0.46 -7.42 -13.34
N SER A 183 0.73 -6.84 -13.17
CA SER A 183 1.75 -7.42 -12.30
C SER A 183 1.26 -7.57 -10.85
N PHE A 184 0.40 -6.68 -10.38
CA PHE A 184 -0.22 -6.77 -9.06
C PHE A 184 -1.36 -7.80 -8.99
N ASP A 185 -1.83 -8.36 -10.11
CA ASP A 185 -2.68 -9.58 -10.10
C ASP A 185 -1.92 -10.78 -9.51
N LEU A 186 -0.58 -10.75 -9.50
CA LEU A 186 0.29 -11.78 -8.91
C LEU A 186 0.47 -11.63 -7.39
N VAL A 187 -0.14 -10.60 -6.79
CA VAL A 187 -0.01 -10.25 -5.38
C VAL A 187 -1.36 -10.41 -4.70
N PRO A 188 -1.85 -11.64 -4.49
CA PRO A 188 -3.08 -11.83 -3.75
C PRO A 188 -2.88 -11.51 -2.27
N GLU A 189 -3.97 -11.21 -1.57
CA GLU A 189 -3.97 -11.14 -0.11
C GLU A 189 -3.61 -12.52 0.47
N THR A 190 -2.60 -12.56 1.33
CA THR A 190 -2.12 -13.75 2.06
C THR A 190 -2.29 -13.61 3.57
N TYR A 191 -2.83 -12.48 4.02
CA TYR A 191 -3.24 -12.20 5.40
C TYR A 191 -4.68 -11.71 5.42
N SER A 192 -5.36 -11.90 6.54
CA SER A 192 -6.68 -11.35 6.76
C SER A 192 -6.68 -10.51 8.01
N CYS A 193 -6.83 -9.21 7.82
CA CYS A 193 -7.16 -8.28 8.87
C CYS A 193 -8.60 -8.52 9.34
N ASP A 194 -8.90 -8.32 10.62
CA ASP A 194 -10.30 -8.21 11.04
C ASP A 194 -10.92 -7.00 10.34
N GLY A 195 -12.04 -7.19 9.65
CA GLY A 195 -12.72 -6.14 8.90
C GLY A 195 -13.17 -4.95 9.76
N ARG A 196 -13.30 -5.12 11.08
CA ARG A 196 -13.57 -4.02 12.04
C ARG A 196 -12.33 -3.17 12.32
N HIS A 197 -11.15 -3.74 12.12
CA HIS A 197 -9.86 -3.12 12.39
C HIS A 197 -9.18 -2.60 11.13
N MET A 198 -9.56 -3.08 9.94
CA MET A 198 -9.14 -2.49 8.67
C MET A 198 -9.78 -1.09 8.49
N SER A 199 -8.96 -0.05 8.37
CA SER A 199 -9.44 1.32 8.15
C SER A 199 -8.48 2.13 7.30
N ARG A 200 -9.03 3.09 6.55
CA ARG A 200 -8.24 4.09 5.83
C ARG A 200 -8.01 5.31 6.71
N ILE A 201 -6.75 5.68 6.92
CA ILE A 201 -6.33 6.85 7.69
C ILE A 201 -5.74 7.90 6.75
N GLY A 202 -6.09 9.18 6.95
CA GLY A 202 -5.71 10.28 6.06
C GLY A 202 -6.85 10.79 5.18
N PRO A 203 -6.57 11.71 4.25
CA PRO A 203 -7.60 12.33 3.40
C PRO A 203 -8.43 11.29 2.66
N ALA A 204 -9.76 11.41 2.73
CA ALA A 204 -10.65 10.58 1.94
C ALA A 204 -10.55 10.91 0.43
N TYR A 205 -10.90 9.93 -0.39
CA TYR A 205 -11.11 10.13 -1.82
C TYR A 205 -11.98 11.38 -2.08
N PRO A 206 -11.67 12.21 -3.10
CA PRO A 206 -10.68 12.02 -4.16
C PRO A 206 -9.27 12.55 -3.84
N LYS A 207 -8.99 12.91 -2.59
CA LYS A 207 -7.64 13.36 -2.22
C LYS A 207 -6.72 12.16 -2.04
N ASP A 208 -5.51 12.30 -2.56
CA ASP A 208 -4.43 11.36 -2.32
C ASP A 208 -3.95 11.42 -0.86
N GLY A 209 -3.11 10.47 -0.45
CA GLY A 209 -2.41 10.47 0.84
C GLY A 209 -3.04 9.60 1.92
N GLY A 210 -4.33 9.24 1.81
CA GLY A 210 -4.95 8.30 2.75
C GLY A 210 -4.49 6.86 2.50
N LYS A 211 -4.12 6.12 3.54
CA LYS A 211 -3.62 4.73 3.44
C LYS A 211 -4.46 3.77 4.27
N TRP A 212 -4.71 2.57 3.76
CA TRP A 212 -5.33 1.49 4.54
C TRP A 212 -4.36 0.93 5.58
N LEU A 213 -4.85 0.55 6.76
CA LEU A 213 -4.06 -0.15 7.77
C LEU A 213 -4.93 -1.02 8.68
N CYS A 214 -4.30 -2.01 9.32
CA CYS A 214 -4.87 -2.84 10.37
C CYS A 214 -4.65 -2.20 11.75
N LYS A 215 -5.72 -1.67 12.35
CA LYS A 215 -5.66 -0.99 13.64
C LYS A 215 -5.30 -1.91 14.81
N ASP A 216 -5.65 -3.19 14.73
CA ASP A 216 -5.29 -4.19 15.74
C ASP A 216 -3.79 -4.50 15.77
N LYS A 217 -3.04 -4.07 14.74
CA LYS A 217 -1.58 -4.17 14.68
C LYS A 217 -0.88 -2.91 15.16
N MET A 218 -1.61 -1.84 15.42
CA MET A 218 -1.07 -0.67 16.09
C MET A 218 -1.05 -0.95 17.60
N PRO A 219 0.00 -0.52 18.32
CA PRO A 219 -0.04 -0.52 19.77
C PRO A 219 -1.27 0.23 20.28
N PRO A 220 -1.88 -0.22 21.39
CA PRO A 220 -2.95 0.51 22.05
C PRO A 220 -2.54 1.97 22.28
N SER A 221 -3.48 2.89 22.14
CA SER A 221 -3.21 4.32 22.31
C SER A 221 -2.68 4.67 23.71
N THR A 222 -2.84 3.80 24.70
CA THR A 222 -2.30 3.97 26.05
C THR A 222 -0.79 3.74 26.16
N ASP A 223 -0.19 3.06 25.17
CA ASP A 223 1.24 2.77 25.17
C ASP A 223 2.03 3.95 24.63
N LYS A 224 2.91 4.51 25.47
CA LYS A 224 3.81 5.62 25.09
C LYS A 224 4.92 5.21 24.11
N SER A 225 4.94 3.96 23.65
CA SER A 225 6.03 3.37 22.87
C SER A 225 5.73 3.18 21.39
N CYS A 226 4.59 3.66 20.88
CA CYS A 226 4.29 3.55 19.46
C CYS A 226 5.26 4.41 18.63
N ILE A 227 5.85 3.82 17.60
CA ILE A 227 6.82 4.45 16.69
C ILE A 227 6.32 4.30 15.25
N VAL A 228 6.14 5.42 14.57
CA VAL A 228 5.70 5.47 13.18
C VAL A 228 6.81 6.08 12.34
N PHE A 229 7.25 5.35 11.33
CA PHE A 229 8.12 5.88 10.28
C PHE A 229 7.26 6.20 9.06
N SER A 230 7.43 7.39 8.51
CA SER A 230 6.90 7.77 7.20
C SER A 230 8.05 8.20 6.32
N ILE A 231 8.19 7.57 5.15
CA ILE A 231 9.27 7.87 4.21
C ILE A 231 8.70 8.33 2.87
N GLY A 232 9.25 9.43 2.37
CA GLY A 232 8.77 10.15 1.19
C GLY A 232 7.45 10.89 1.47
N SER A 233 7.59 12.02 2.17
CA SER A 233 6.44 12.90 2.44
C SER A 233 6.16 13.85 1.28
N ALA A 234 7.19 14.24 0.52
CA ALA A 234 7.11 15.24 -0.53
C ALA A 234 6.43 16.56 -0.08
N ASN A 235 6.60 16.94 1.20
CA ASN A 235 5.93 18.08 1.85
C ASN A 235 4.39 17.94 2.00
N ASP A 236 3.84 16.75 1.79
CA ASP A 236 2.49 16.38 2.20
C ASP A 236 2.57 15.62 3.52
N PHE A 237 1.96 16.18 4.56
CA PHE A 237 1.96 15.61 5.91
C PHE A 237 0.58 15.11 6.34
N SER A 238 -0.36 15.01 5.40
CA SER A 238 -1.76 14.72 5.71
C SER A 238 -1.98 13.31 6.30
N PHE A 239 -1.13 12.36 5.94
CA PHE A 239 -1.13 11.03 6.55
C PHE A 239 -0.63 11.08 8.00
N GLU A 240 0.49 11.76 8.25
CA GLU A 240 1.12 11.90 9.55
C GLU A 240 0.20 12.63 10.53
N GLU A 241 -0.45 13.70 10.06
CA GLU A 241 -1.47 14.43 10.82
C GLU A 241 -2.63 13.54 11.20
N ALA A 242 -3.16 12.75 10.26
CA ALA A 242 -4.26 11.84 10.54
C ALA A 242 -3.86 10.69 11.49
N ILE A 243 -2.62 10.18 11.40
CA ILE A 243 -2.09 9.22 12.38
C ILE A 243 -1.98 9.85 13.76
N HIS A 244 -1.50 11.10 13.84
CA HIS A 244 -1.41 11.83 15.11
C HIS A 244 -2.79 12.03 15.75
N GLU A 245 -3.84 12.28 14.94
CA GLU A 245 -5.21 12.42 15.44
C GLU A 245 -5.75 11.12 16.07
N VAL A 246 -5.53 9.97 15.42
CA VAL A 246 -6.07 8.68 15.90
C VAL A 246 -5.16 7.98 16.91
N ALA A 247 -3.88 8.33 16.94
CA ALA A 247 -2.86 7.75 17.82
C ALA A 247 -1.89 8.83 18.35
N PRO A 248 -2.37 9.79 19.16
CA PRO A 248 -1.61 10.97 19.58
C PRO A 248 -0.37 10.67 20.44
N ASN A 249 -0.27 9.46 20.99
CA ASN A 249 0.87 9.00 21.78
C ASN A 249 1.97 8.33 20.93
N CYS A 250 1.75 8.15 19.62
CA CYS A 250 2.79 7.67 18.72
C CYS A 250 3.83 8.76 18.45
N SER A 251 5.12 8.40 18.49
CA SER A 251 6.19 9.24 17.97
C SER A 251 6.30 9.02 16.47
N ILE A 252 6.03 10.07 15.71
CA ILE A 252 6.07 10.05 14.24
C ILE A 252 7.41 10.63 13.78
N HIS A 253 8.13 9.87 12.96
CA HIS A 253 9.36 10.27 12.32
C HIS A 253 9.17 10.26 10.80
N THR A 254 9.35 11.42 10.19
CA THR A 254 9.26 11.56 8.73
C THR A 254 10.66 11.66 8.13
N PHE A 255 10.95 10.84 7.13
CA PHE A 255 12.23 10.84 6.42
C PHE A 255 12.03 11.23 4.97
N ASP A 256 12.70 12.31 4.56
CA ASP A 256 12.66 12.78 3.19
C ASP A 256 13.94 13.56 2.88
N CYS A 257 14.72 13.08 1.92
CA CYS A 257 15.97 13.74 1.54
C CYS A 257 15.83 14.67 0.34
N THR A 258 14.61 14.88 -0.15
CA THR A 258 14.36 15.75 -1.29
C THR A 258 14.19 17.21 -0.88
N GLY A 259 13.90 17.50 0.39
CA GLY A 259 13.65 18.86 0.84
C GLY A 259 14.07 19.14 2.27
N ASP A 260 13.74 20.35 2.70
CA ASP A 260 13.78 20.76 4.10
C ASP A 260 12.35 21.14 4.46
N PHE A 261 11.66 20.20 5.08
CA PHE A 261 10.24 20.29 5.37
C PHE A 261 10.02 20.35 6.87
N LYS A 262 8.88 20.90 7.28
CA LYS A 262 8.53 21.03 8.68
C LYS A 262 7.06 20.79 8.88
N ASN A 263 6.75 20.01 9.90
CA ASN A 263 5.40 19.78 10.39
C ASN A 263 5.45 19.69 11.92
N ASN A 264 4.36 20.06 12.59
CA ASN A 264 4.32 20.16 14.06
C ASN A 264 3.99 18.82 14.76
N VAL A 265 3.51 17.81 14.03
CA VAL A 265 3.11 16.51 14.60
C VAL A 265 4.16 15.41 14.41
N THR A 266 5.23 15.69 13.67
CA THR A 266 6.29 14.72 13.35
C THR A 266 7.68 15.32 13.58
N THR A 267 8.65 14.47 13.87
CA THR A 267 10.06 14.83 13.81
C THR A 267 10.58 14.58 12.38
N TYR A 268 11.01 15.64 11.71
CA TYR A 268 11.52 15.56 10.34
C TYR A 268 13.01 15.21 10.29
N HIS A 269 13.39 14.31 9.39
CA HIS A 269 14.76 13.88 9.14
C HIS A 269 15.09 14.02 7.65
N PRO A 270 16.08 14.86 7.27
CA PRO A 270 16.48 15.03 5.87
C PRO A 270 17.39 13.88 5.39
N TRP A 271 16.99 12.63 5.62
CA TRP A 271 17.76 11.42 5.34
C TRP A 271 17.06 10.55 4.30
N CYS A 272 17.83 10.01 3.36
CA CYS A 272 17.39 8.91 2.52
C CYS A 272 17.69 7.59 3.24
N ILE A 273 16.90 6.55 2.98
CA ILE A 273 17.26 5.19 3.37
C ILE A 273 18.14 4.57 2.27
N GLY A 274 19.24 3.94 2.66
CA GLY A 274 20.20 3.36 1.73
C GLY A 274 20.92 2.13 2.28
N ALA A 275 21.60 1.39 1.39
CA ALA A 275 22.32 0.16 1.74
C ALA A 275 23.57 0.40 2.60
N LYS A 276 24.06 1.65 2.64
CA LYS A 276 25.19 2.08 3.45
C LYS A 276 25.00 3.51 3.91
N ASP A 277 25.70 3.85 4.99
CA ASP A 277 25.77 5.23 5.46
C ASP A 277 26.73 6.00 4.56
N GLU A 278 26.22 6.99 3.83
CA GLU A 278 27.05 7.81 2.96
C GLU A 278 26.43 9.20 2.74
N VAL A 279 27.28 10.11 2.29
CA VAL A 279 26.85 11.43 1.83
C VAL A 279 27.20 11.51 0.35
N VAL A 280 26.19 11.62 -0.49
CA VAL A 280 26.34 11.69 -1.94
C VAL A 280 25.92 13.06 -2.45
N GLU A 281 26.48 13.51 -3.56
CA GLU A 281 25.94 14.66 -4.26
C GLU A 281 24.52 14.32 -4.76
N SER A 282 23.58 15.25 -4.54
CA SER A 282 22.16 15.04 -4.83
C SER A 282 21.96 14.75 -6.31
N PHE A 283 21.32 13.62 -6.61
CA PHE A 283 21.00 13.17 -7.98
C PHE A 283 19.84 13.92 -8.63
N THR A 284 19.35 14.97 -7.99
CA THR A 284 18.17 15.68 -8.46
C THR A 284 18.53 16.55 -9.66
N ASN A 285 17.88 16.29 -10.80
CA ASN A 285 17.88 17.18 -11.99
C ASN A 285 17.16 18.52 -11.73
N ASP A 286 16.67 18.73 -10.51
CA ASP A 286 16.14 20.01 -10.08
C ASP A 286 17.29 21.01 -9.94
N TYR A 287 17.33 22.00 -10.85
CA TYR A 287 18.31 23.09 -10.85
C TYR A 287 18.42 23.80 -9.49
N GLN A 288 17.37 23.76 -8.64
CA GLN A 288 17.39 24.33 -7.30
C GLN A 288 18.19 23.51 -6.27
N LYS A 289 18.60 22.28 -6.62
CA LYS A 289 19.25 21.33 -5.72
C LYS A 289 20.63 20.89 -6.22
N MET A 290 21.12 21.44 -7.34
CA MET A 290 22.52 21.25 -7.77
C MET A 290 23.49 21.67 -6.65
N GLY A 291 24.39 20.77 -6.28
CA GLY A 291 25.38 20.99 -5.21
C GLY A 291 24.88 20.70 -3.79
N LYS A 292 23.61 20.32 -3.59
CA LYS A 292 23.17 19.78 -2.29
C LYS A 292 23.70 18.37 -2.11
N LYS A 293 23.95 17.98 -0.86
CA LYS A 293 24.37 16.63 -0.48
C LYS A 293 23.18 15.89 0.12
N SER A 294 22.92 14.68 -0.35
CA SER A 294 21.95 13.76 0.22
C SER A 294 22.64 12.84 1.22
N VAL A 295 22.06 12.70 2.41
CA VAL A 295 22.56 11.80 3.45
C VAL A 295 21.77 10.50 3.38
N PHE A 296 22.44 9.41 3.02
CA PHE A 296 21.87 8.06 3.06
C PHE A 296 22.25 7.40 4.38
N LYS A 297 21.29 6.73 5.00
CA LYS A 297 21.51 5.93 6.20
C LYS A 297 20.92 4.53 6.04
N LYS A 298 21.62 3.54 6.59
CA LYS A 298 21.07 2.20 6.78
C LYS A 298 19.98 2.22 7.84
N TRP A 299 19.09 1.23 7.75
CA TRP A 299 18.07 0.98 8.77
C TRP A 299 18.65 0.97 10.19
N ASP A 300 19.68 0.14 10.43
CA ASP A 300 20.32 -0.01 11.75
C ASP A 300 20.86 1.31 12.30
N SER A 301 21.46 2.13 11.42
CA SER A 301 22.04 3.41 11.76
C SER A 301 20.97 4.46 12.09
N ILE A 302 19.81 4.40 11.44
CA ILE A 302 18.63 5.22 11.80
C ILE A 302 18.15 4.82 13.19
N MET A 303 17.94 3.52 13.43
CA MET A 303 17.47 3.01 14.71
C MET A 303 18.43 3.38 15.86
N GLU A 304 19.74 3.28 15.64
CA GLU A 304 20.76 3.69 16.61
C GLU A 304 20.78 5.20 16.85
N ALA A 305 20.78 6.01 15.78
CA ALA A 305 20.82 7.46 15.89
C ALA A 305 19.61 8.02 16.66
N LEU A 306 18.44 7.41 16.47
CA LEU A 306 17.20 7.79 17.14
C LEU A 306 16.98 7.07 18.47
N LYS A 307 17.85 6.12 18.83
CA LYS A 307 17.76 5.28 20.04
C LYS A 307 16.42 4.54 20.14
N LEU A 308 15.93 4.04 19.00
CA LEU A 308 14.64 3.37 18.90
C LEU A 308 14.85 1.85 18.94
N PRO A 309 14.06 1.11 19.73
CA PRO A 309 14.16 -0.35 19.77
C PRO A 309 13.44 -1.00 18.58
N LYS A 310 12.37 -0.38 18.10
CA LYS A 310 11.43 -0.97 17.15
C LYS A 310 10.60 0.08 16.40
N VAL A 311 10.19 -0.26 15.18
CA VAL A 311 9.16 0.47 14.42
C VAL A 311 7.86 -0.34 14.44
N HIS A 312 6.73 0.32 14.62
CA HIS A 312 5.42 -0.34 14.61
C HIS A 312 4.73 -0.20 13.26
N LEU A 313 4.79 1.00 12.69
CA LEU A 313 4.21 1.30 11.39
C LEU A 313 5.25 1.97 10.49
N LEU A 314 5.37 1.49 9.26
CA LEU A 314 6.15 2.13 8.20
C LEU A 314 5.23 2.50 7.04
N LYS A 315 5.04 3.78 6.74
CA LYS A 315 4.51 4.25 5.45
C LYS A 315 5.69 4.48 4.49
N MET A 316 5.63 3.91 3.29
CA MET A 316 6.64 4.05 2.24
C MET A 316 5.98 4.40 0.92
N ASP A 317 6.38 5.55 0.39
CA ASP A 317 5.91 6.13 -0.87
C ASP A 317 7.03 7.09 -1.30
N ILE A 318 7.99 6.56 -2.06
CA ILE A 318 9.29 7.19 -2.31
C ILE A 318 9.61 7.21 -3.80
N GLU A 319 8.59 7.18 -4.66
CA GLU A 319 8.70 7.41 -6.09
C GLU A 319 9.77 6.53 -6.76
N PHE A 320 9.45 5.25 -6.94
CA PHE A 320 10.28 4.22 -7.59
C PHE A 320 11.48 3.74 -6.80
N PHE A 321 11.77 4.31 -5.63
CA PHE A 321 12.86 3.86 -4.76
C PHE A 321 12.47 2.70 -3.83
N GLU A 322 11.21 2.24 -3.86
CA GLU A 322 10.71 1.15 -3.03
C GLU A 322 11.48 -0.15 -3.29
N TRP A 323 11.80 -0.40 -4.56
CA TRP A 323 12.53 -1.58 -5.04
C TRP A 323 13.94 -1.69 -4.48
N GLN A 324 14.55 -0.57 -4.09
CA GLN A 324 15.87 -0.50 -3.48
C GLN A 324 15.75 -0.61 -1.95
N VAL A 325 14.79 0.09 -1.35
CA VAL A 325 14.67 0.16 0.11
C VAL A 325 14.20 -1.15 0.73
N ILE A 326 13.25 -1.86 0.11
CA ILE A 326 12.72 -3.11 0.68
C ILE A 326 13.81 -4.19 0.83
N PRO A 327 14.64 -4.51 -0.19
CA PRO A 327 15.75 -5.45 -0.03
C PRO A 327 16.78 -5.02 1.03
N ILE A 328 16.98 -3.71 1.24
CA ILE A 328 17.90 -3.22 2.29
C ILE A 328 17.46 -3.70 3.68
N LEU A 329 16.16 -3.87 3.91
CA LEU A 329 15.64 -4.37 5.19
C LEU A 329 16.09 -5.81 5.50
N GLU A 330 16.43 -6.63 4.49
CA GLU A 330 16.97 -7.99 4.72
C GLU A 330 18.36 -7.97 5.37
N TYR A 331 19.10 -6.88 5.21
CA TYR A 331 20.47 -6.73 5.71
C TYR A 331 20.55 -6.07 7.09
N THR A 332 19.40 -5.83 7.75
CA THR A 332 19.40 -5.35 9.13
C THR A 332 20.05 -6.38 10.06
N THR A 333 20.92 -5.91 10.95
CA THR A 333 21.45 -6.72 12.06
C THR A 333 20.46 -6.81 13.23
N LYS A 334 19.33 -6.08 13.16
CA LYS A 334 18.32 -5.96 14.22
C LYS A 334 16.94 -6.34 13.65
N PRO A 335 16.68 -7.62 13.34
CA PRO A 335 15.41 -8.03 12.74
C PRO A 335 14.19 -7.69 13.60
N ASP A 336 14.32 -7.65 14.93
CA ASP A 336 13.22 -7.27 15.83
C ASP A 336 12.86 -5.78 15.75
N SER A 337 13.73 -4.97 15.15
CA SER A 337 13.49 -3.54 14.94
C SER A 337 12.61 -3.24 13.72
N LEU A 338 12.44 -4.21 12.81
CA LEU A 338 11.65 -4.04 11.60
C LEU A 338 10.16 -3.81 11.93
N PRO A 339 9.42 -3.09 11.06
CA PRO A 339 8.01 -2.76 11.26
C PRO A 339 7.11 -3.96 11.56
N ASP A 340 6.11 -3.77 12.43
CA ASP A 340 5.01 -4.74 12.55
C ASP A 340 4.08 -4.68 11.32
N GLN A 341 3.97 -3.50 10.73
CA GLN A 341 3.12 -3.22 9.57
C GLN A 341 3.82 -2.24 8.61
N ILE A 342 3.72 -2.51 7.30
CA ILE A 342 4.16 -1.62 6.23
C ILE A 342 2.97 -1.23 5.35
N LEU A 343 2.83 0.07 5.10
CA LEU A 343 1.92 0.65 4.10
C LEU A 343 2.80 1.07 2.93
N LEU A 344 2.82 0.28 1.87
CA LEU A 344 3.78 0.39 0.78
C LEU A 344 3.07 0.80 -0.51
N GLU A 345 3.38 1.96 -1.06
CA GLU A 345 2.99 2.32 -2.42
C GLU A 345 4.08 1.91 -3.40
N VAL A 346 3.83 0.84 -4.14
CA VAL A 346 4.79 0.30 -5.11
C VAL A 346 4.60 1.02 -6.43
N HIS A 347 5.53 1.90 -6.76
CA HIS A 347 5.58 2.56 -8.05
C HIS A 347 6.17 1.62 -9.11
N TYR A 348 5.40 1.41 -10.17
CA TYR A 348 5.69 0.56 -11.31
C TYR A 348 5.43 1.29 -12.63
N ASP A 349 6.49 1.63 -13.35
CA ASP A 349 6.40 2.11 -14.74
C ASP A 349 7.70 1.85 -15.54
N HIS A 350 7.70 2.20 -16.82
CA HIS A 350 8.89 2.11 -17.69
C HIS A 350 10.10 2.96 -17.21
N ARG A 351 9.88 4.01 -16.39
CA ARG A 351 10.95 4.80 -15.77
C ARG A 351 11.62 4.04 -14.63
N THR A 352 10.97 3.04 -14.03
CA THR A 352 11.58 2.15 -13.03
C THR A 352 12.85 1.48 -13.60
N ALA A 353 12.82 1.06 -14.88
CA ALA A 353 14.00 0.52 -15.56
C ALA A 353 15.12 1.56 -15.75
N ALA A 354 14.76 2.82 -16.01
CA ALA A 354 15.71 3.91 -16.20
C ALA A 354 16.35 4.33 -14.86
N HIS A 355 15.56 4.38 -13.79
CA HIS A 355 16.03 4.66 -12.44
C HIS A 355 16.93 3.52 -11.92
N ALA A 356 16.52 2.26 -12.11
CA ALA A 356 17.32 1.07 -11.81
C ALA A 356 18.70 1.08 -12.47
N LYS A 357 18.74 1.39 -13.78
CA LYS A 357 20.00 1.45 -14.57
C LYS A 357 20.89 2.64 -14.21
N SER A 358 20.32 3.72 -13.67
CA SER A 358 21.09 4.92 -13.33
C SER A 358 21.91 4.76 -12.05
N THR A 359 21.72 3.65 -11.32
CA THR A 359 22.35 3.47 -10.02
C THR A 359 23.07 2.12 -9.91
N ASP A 360 24.31 2.04 -10.42
CA ASP A 360 25.27 0.92 -10.20
C ASP A 360 25.52 0.62 -8.70
N LYS A 361 24.94 1.39 -7.78
CA LYS A 361 25.14 1.36 -6.34
C LYS A 361 24.08 0.59 -5.56
N PHE A 362 23.00 0.10 -6.19
CA PHE A 362 21.90 -0.55 -5.48
C PHE A 362 21.68 -1.98 -5.97
N ILE A 363 21.20 -2.83 -5.05
CA ILE A 363 20.80 -4.20 -5.34
C ILE A 363 19.45 -4.13 -6.04
N VAL A 364 19.48 -3.94 -7.35
CA VAL A 364 18.28 -3.96 -8.18
C VAL A 364 18.27 -5.28 -8.96
N PRO A 365 17.19 -6.06 -8.94
CA PRO A 365 17.09 -7.24 -9.77
C PRO A 365 17.40 -6.91 -11.24
N PRO A 366 18.14 -7.77 -11.97
CA PRO A 366 18.57 -7.48 -13.34
C PRO A 366 17.39 -7.26 -14.31
N ASP A 367 16.20 -7.74 -13.95
CA ASP A 367 14.98 -7.67 -14.76
C ASP A 367 14.07 -6.48 -14.41
N VAL A 368 14.48 -5.59 -13.50
CA VAL A 368 13.65 -4.43 -13.13
C VAL A 368 13.33 -3.56 -14.33
N GLY A 369 12.03 -3.45 -14.62
CA GLY A 369 11.46 -2.66 -15.71
C GLY A 369 11.62 -3.28 -17.10
N THR A 370 12.17 -4.48 -17.22
CA THR A 370 12.09 -5.29 -18.46
C THR A 370 11.07 -6.41 -18.33
N ASN A 371 10.76 -6.86 -17.10
CA ASN A 371 9.74 -7.87 -16.84
C ASN A 371 8.99 -7.61 -15.52
N SER A 372 7.82 -6.97 -15.58
CA SER A 372 6.98 -6.59 -14.43
C SER A 372 6.67 -7.73 -13.51
N ALA A 373 6.33 -8.88 -14.10
CA ALA A 373 5.91 -10.05 -13.37
C ALA A 373 7.05 -10.57 -12.49
N LYS A 374 8.24 -10.75 -13.08
CA LYS A 374 9.41 -11.24 -12.34
C LYS A 374 9.87 -10.25 -11.28
N THR A 375 9.89 -8.96 -11.60
CA THR A 375 10.24 -7.91 -10.64
C THR A 375 9.29 -7.89 -9.45
N THR A 376 7.98 -7.92 -9.70
CA THR A 376 6.95 -7.92 -8.64
C THR A 376 7.06 -9.17 -7.79
N VAL A 377 7.22 -10.34 -8.40
CA VAL A 377 7.42 -11.60 -7.69
C VAL A 377 8.67 -11.58 -6.81
N GLU A 378 9.79 -11.02 -7.29
CA GLU A 378 11.00 -10.95 -6.47
C GLU A 378 10.82 -10.03 -5.26
N LEU A 379 10.15 -8.87 -5.42
CA LEU A 379 9.77 -8.04 -4.28
C LEU A 379 8.90 -8.79 -3.28
N MET A 380 7.90 -9.55 -3.75
CA MET A 380 7.05 -10.34 -2.86
C MET A 380 7.82 -11.44 -2.13
N ARG A 381 8.80 -12.07 -2.77
CA ARG A 381 9.68 -13.04 -2.13
C ARG A 381 10.57 -12.42 -1.05
N VAL A 382 11.13 -11.23 -1.30
CA VAL A 382 11.87 -10.45 -0.29
C VAL A 382 10.98 -10.17 0.91
N LEU A 383 9.78 -9.65 0.69
CA LEU A 383 8.81 -9.38 1.75
C LEU A 383 8.42 -10.65 2.52
N ASP A 384 8.23 -11.77 1.83
CA ASP A 384 7.91 -13.05 2.44
C ASP A 384 9.04 -13.58 3.33
N ARG A 385 10.31 -13.48 2.88
CA ARG A 385 11.49 -13.85 3.70
C ARG A 385 11.64 -12.98 4.94
N LEU A 386 11.26 -11.71 4.85
CA LEU A 386 11.20 -10.77 5.98
C LEU A 386 10.04 -11.06 6.96
N GLY A 387 9.13 -11.98 6.58
CA GLY A 387 7.97 -12.39 7.37
C GLY A 387 6.72 -11.55 7.12
N TYR A 388 6.67 -10.75 6.05
CA TYR A 388 5.49 -9.96 5.72
C TYR A 388 4.48 -10.74 4.89
N ARG A 389 3.20 -10.43 5.10
CA ARG A 389 2.05 -11.01 4.42
C ARG A 389 1.14 -9.89 3.92
N VAL A 390 0.53 -10.07 2.77
CA VAL A 390 -0.31 -9.05 2.13
C VAL A 390 -1.70 -9.10 2.74
N ALA A 391 -2.08 -8.08 3.50
CA ALA A 391 -3.41 -7.94 4.09
C ALA A 391 -4.40 -7.20 3.19
N ARG A 392 -3.90 -6.36 2.29
CA ARG A 392 -4.72 -5.64 1.31
C ARG A 392 -3.89 -5.19 0.12
N VAL A 393 -4.52 -5.17 -1.04
CA VAL A 393 -4.02 -4.51 -2.25
C VAL A 393 -5.05 -3.49 -2.72
N GLU A 394 -4.65 -2.24 -2.88
CA GLU A 394 -5.46 -1.18 -3.46
C GLU A 394 -4.77 -0.65 -4.73
N ARG A 395 -5.50 -0.63 -5.84
CA ARG A 395 -5.01 -0.04 -7.09
C ARG A 395 -5.28 1.45 -7.05
N ASN A 396 -4.23 2.27 -7.18
CA ASN A 396 -4.38 3.71 -7.22
C ASN A 396 -5.26 4.12 -8.43
N TRP A 397 -6.36 4.80 -8.17
CA TRP A 397 -7.30 5.17 -9.24
C TRP A 397 -6.73 6.24 -10.20
N PHE A 398 -5.79 7.07 -9.73
CA PHE A 398 -5.37 8.28 -10.44
C PHE A 398 -4.24 8.11 -11.45
N GLY A 399 -3.65 6.91 -11.53
CA GLY A 399 -2.62 6.61 -12.53
C GLY A 399 -2.31 5.13 -12.52
N SER A 400 -2.03 4.55 -13.70
CA SER A 400 -1.72 3.13 -13.82
C SER A 400 -0.42 2.68 -13.14
N CYS A 401 0.32 3.63 -12.55
CA CYS A 401 1.71 3.47 -12.20
C CYS A 401 1.97 2.95 -10.79
N CYS A 402 0.98 2.74 -9.91
CA CYS A 402 1.31 2.34 -8.53
C CYS A 402 0.19 1.60 -7.80
N ALA A 403 0.54 0.60 -7.01
CA ALA A 403 -0.41 -0.07 -6.12
C ALA A 403 -0.02 0.13 -4.65
N GLU A 404 -1.02 0.32 -3.80
CA GLU A 404 -0.84 0.37 -2.36
C GLU A 404 -1.03 -1.02 -1.76
N LEU A 405 -0.07 -1.43 -0.94
CA LEU A 405 -0.05 -2.69 -0.23
C LEU A 405 -0.10 -2.44 1.28
N VAL A 406 -0.96 -3.18 1.97
CA VAL A 406 -0.90 -3.30 3.44
C VAL A 406 -0.22 -4.61 3.76
N LEU A 407 0.92 -4.55 4.44
CA LEU A 407 1.76 -5.69 4.75
C LEU A 407 1.84 -5.87 6.26
N ILE A 408 1.56 -7.07 6.74
CA ILE A 408 1.62 -7.42 8.17
C ILE A 408 2.75 -8.39 8.40
N ARG A 409 3.59 -8.11 9.40
CA ARG A 409 4.64 -9.02 9.81
C ARG A 409 4.07 -10.14 10.66
N ASP A 410 4.04 -11.35 10.11
CA ASP A 410 3.54 -12.55 10.76
C ASP A 410 4.67 -13.56 10.95
N LEU A 411 5.25 -13.54 12.16
CA LEU A 411 6.31 -14.47 12.56
C LEU A 411 5.78 -15.80 13.09
N THR A 412 4.46 -15.99 13.15
CA THR A 412 3.84 -17.22 13.70
C THR A 412 3.92 -18.40 12.74
N ILE A 413 4.10 -18.12 11.45
CA ILE A 413 4.34 -19.11 10.41
C ILE A 413 5.87 -19.22 10.30
N GLY A 414 6.44 -20.23 10.97
CA GLY A 414 7.88 -20.40 11.14
C GLY A 414 8.68 -20.23 9.84
N ARG A 415 9.93 -19.75 9.97
CA ARG A 415 10.92 -19.77 8.88
C ARG A 415 11.20 -21.24 8.56
N GLY A 416 10.47 -21.78 7.58
CA GLY A 416 10.65 -23.13 7.05
C GLY A 416 12.02 -23.31 6.40
#